data_AF-A0A967IHQ1-F1
#
_entry.id   AF-A0A967IHQ1-F1
#
_cell.length_a   1.000
_cell.length_b   1.000
_cell.length_c   1.000
_cell.angle_alpha   90.00
_cell.angle_beta   90.00
_cell.angle_gamma   90.00
#
_symmetry.space_group_name_H-M   'P 1'
#
loop_
_entity.id
_entity.type
_entity.pdbx_description
1 polymer ?
#
loop_
_entity_poly.entity_id
_entity_poly.type
_entity_poly.pdbx_seq_one_letter_code
_entity_poly.pdbx_strand_id
1 'polypeptide(L)'
;MTIAALETLTTIDGAKARPYLLDALYNRDEEVVKAAMQLLFASGYMDWSREEREQLLSHPHWDVRLTFIRNLCETQGDGCRAELVQRLKKESEEPVRQAIQECLALMDSSEV
;
A
#
# COMPACT_ATOMS: atom_id res chain seq x y z
N MET A 1 2.87 -4.90 20.61
CA MET A 1 3.20 -3.55 21.15
C MET A 1 3.70 -2.60 20.07
N THR A 2 4.34 -3.08 18.99
CA THR A 2 4.86 -2.22 17.91
C THR A 2 3.79 -1.35 17.24
N ILE A 3 2.63 -1.92 16.91
CA ILE A 3 1.53 -1.17 16.25
C ILE A 3 1.07 0.02 17.10
N ALA A 4 0.68 -0.23 18.36
CA ALA A 4 0.23 0.82 19.27
C ALA A 4 1.27 1.93 19.50
N ALA A 5 2.57 1.58 19.50
CA ALA A 5 3.64 2.55 19.61
C ALA A 5 3.74 3.44 18.35
N LEU A 6 3.60 2.85 17.16
CA LEU A 6 3.59 3.58 15.88
C LEU A 6 2.37 4.51 15.77
N GLU A 7 1.18 4.03 16.16
CA GLU A 7 -0.05 4.84 16.18
C GLU A 7 0.07 6.02 17.14
N THR A 8 0.59 5.78 18.34
CA THR A 8 0.80 6.82 19.35
C THR A 8 1.79 7.86 18.85
N LEU A 9 2.93 7.43 18.28
CA LEU A 9 3.94 8.34 17.76
C LEU A 9 3.40 9.16 16.57
N THR A 10 2.65 8.54 15.67
CA THR A 10 2.03 9.23 14.52
C THR A 10 1.04 10.30 15.00
N THR A 11 0.28 10.01 16.05
CA THR A 11 -0.65 10.96 16.67
C THR A 11 0.07 12.14 17.33
N ILE A 12 1.21 11.90 17.98
CA ILE A 12 1.97 12.94 18.69
C ILE A 12 2.79 13.79 17.71
N ASP A 13 3.47 13.16 16.76
CA ASP A 13 4.41 13.79 15.82
C ASP A 13 4.59 12.91 14.57
N GLY A 14 3.70 13.08 13.58
CA GLY A 14 3.73 12.32 12.33
C GLY A 14 5.04 12.45 11.54
N ALA A 15 5.69 13.62 11.61
CA ALA A 15 6.97 13.84 10.94
C ALA A 15 8.08 12.99 11.56
N LYS A 16 8.11 12.87 12.89
CA LYS A 16 9.04 11.95 13.58
C LYS A 16 8.64 10.49 13.44
N ALA A 17 7.36 10.18 13.26
CA ALA A 17 6.88 8.82 13.06
C ALA A 17 7.31 8.24 11.71
N ARG A 18 7.38 9.07 10.67
CA ARG A 18 7.65 8.67 9.29
C ARG A 18 8.83 7.67 9.12
N PRO A 19 10.05 7.93 9.60
CA PRO A 19 11.16 6.98 9.43
C PRO A 19 10.87 5.61 10.07
N TYR A 20 10.21 5.57 11.23
CA TYR A 20 9.83 4.32 11.90
C TYR A 20 8.74 3.57 11.15
N LEU A 21 7.81 4.30 10.52
CA LEU A 21 6.78 3.71 9.68
C LEU A 21 7.40 3.10 8.41
N LEU A 22 8.36 3.77 7.78
CA LEU A 22 9.08 3.24 6.62
C LEU A 22 9.86 1.96 6.98
N ASP A 23 10.59 1.96 8.12
CA ASP A 23 11.27 0.78 8.61
C ASP A 23 10.30 -0.39 8.90
N ALA A 24 9.11 -0.09 9.40
CA ALA A 24 8.09 -1.09 9.73
C ALA A 24 7.51 -1.79 8.49
N LEU A 25 7.65 -1.25 7.27
CA LEU A 25 7.28 -1.92 6.02
C LEU A 25 8.15 -3.15 5.70
N TYR A 26 9.31 -3.25 6.34
CA TYR A 26 10.23 -4.39 6.23
C TYR A 26 10.04 -5.42 7.35
N ASN A 27 9.02 -5.25 8.20
CA ASN A 27 8.76 -6.18 9.28
C ASN A 27 8.32 -7.55 8.75
N ARG A 28 8.61 -8.61 9.50
CA ARG A 28 8.18 -9.98 9.16
C ARG A 28 6.71 -10.22 9.48
N ASP A 29 6.16 -9.46 10.42
CA ASP A 29 4.76 -9.53 10.82
C ASP A 29 3.91 -8.68 9.88
N GLU A 30 3.03 -9.32 9.12
CA GLU A 30 2.16 -8.69 8.15
C GLU A 30 1.22 -7.65 8.76
N GLU A 31 0.83 -7.81 10.03
CA GLU A 31 -0.03 -6.83 10.71
C GLU A 31 0.73 -5.54 11.00
N VAL A 32 2.02 -5.63 11.33
CA VAL A 32 2.88 -4.46 11.49
C VAL A 32 3.06 -3.73 10.17
N VAL A 33 3.28 -4.48 9.07
CA VAL A 33 3.42 -3.91 7.73
C VAL A 33 2.13 -3.20 7.31
N LYS A 34 0.97 -3.83 7.50
CA LYS A 34 -0.34 -3.23 7.19
C LYS A 34 -0.62 -1.99 8.02
N ALA A 35 -0.35 -2.01 9.32
CA ALA A 35 -0.56 -0.85 10.18
C ALA A 35 0.35 0.32 9.77
N ALA A 36 1.64 0.06 9.52
CA ALA A 36 2.58 1.08 9.08
C ALA A 36 2.15 1.72 7.75
N MET A 37 1.75 0.88 6.80
CA MET A 37 1.22 1.31 5.50
C MET A 37 -0.03 2.19 5.67
N GLN A 38 -1.03 1.76 6.45
CA GLN A 38 -2.24 2.55 6.69
C GLN A 38 -1.92 3.92 7.31
N LEU A 39 -0.99 3.97 8.27
CA LEU A 39 -0.56 5.21 8.91
C LEU A 39 0.17 6.15 7.92
N LEU A 40 1.00 5.61 7.02
CA LEU A 40 1.67 6.39 5.98
C LEU A 40 0.67 7.01 4.99
N PHE A 41 -0.29 6.20 4.51
CA PHE A 41 -1.36 6.67 3.63
C PHE A 41 -2.25 7.73 4.31
N ALA A 42 -2.68 7.47 5.55
CA ALA A 42 -3.51 8.41 6.33
C ALA A 42 -2.78 9.73 6.64
N SER A 43 -1.45 9.69 6.74
CA SER A 43 -0.62 10.88 6.94
C SER A 43 -0.30 11.63 5.64
N GLY A 44 -0.76 11.14 4.48
CA GLY A 44 -0.51 11.74 3.18
C GLY A 44 0.92 11.55 2.66
N TYR A 45 1.70 10.63 3.26
CA TYR A 45 3.06 10.32 2.80
C TYR A 45 3.00 9.40 1.57
N MET A 46 2.83 10.03 0.40
CA MET A 46 2.66 9.36 -0.91
C MET A 46 3.90 9.37 -1.79
N ASP A 47 5.01 9.89 -1.28
CA ASP A 47 6.30 9.94 -1.97
C ASP A 47 7.06 8.59 -1.88
N TRP A 48 6.33 7.50 -2.19
CA TRP A 48 6.87 6.15 -2.24
C TRP A 48 7.85 6.01 -3.41
N SER A 49 9.06 5.58 -3.09
CA SER A 49 10.08 5.18 -4.06
C SER A 49 9.60 3.98 -4.90
N ARG A 50 10.25 3.77 -6.05
CA ARG A 50 9.93 2.64 -6.92
C ARG A 50 10.19 1.31 -6.22
N GLU A 51 11.24 1.25 -5.41
CA GLU A 51 11.66 0.09 -4.63
C GLU A 51 10.61 -0.28 -3.57
N GLU A 52 10.11 0.69 -2.80
CA GLU A 52 9.06 0.46 -1.79
C GLU A 52 7.74 -0.03 -2.44
N ARG A 53 7.36 0.56 -3.58
CA ARG A 53 6.18 0.12 -4.33
C ARG A 53 6.32 -1.32 -4.82
N GLU A 54 7.45 -1.65 -5.45
CA GLU A 54 7.68 -3.01 -5.96
C GLU A 54 7.72 -4.03 -4.81
N GLN A 55 8.34 -3.68 -3.69
CA GLN A 55 8.37 -4.52 -2.50
C GLN A 55 6.97 -4.84 -1.98
N LEU A 56 6.10 -3.84 -1.83
CA LEU A 56 4.73 -4.04 -1.32
C LEU A 56 3.84 -4.75 -2.35
N LEU A 57 4.00 -4.45 -3.64
CA LEU A 57 3.30 -5.16 -4.72
C LEU A 57 3.75 -6.60 -4.87
N SER A 58 4.99 -6.94 -4.53
CA SER A 58 5.54 -8.30 -4.59
C SER A 58 5.65 -8.96 -3.22
N HIS A 59 5.01 -8.41 -2.18
CA HIS A 59 5.09 -8.93 -0.82
C HIS A 59 4.58 -10.37 -0.74
N PRO A 60 5.21 -11.27 0.05
CA PRO A 60 4.80 -12.68 0.11
C PRO A 60 3.37 -12.89 0.60
N HIS A 61 2.93 -12.10 1.59
CA HIS A 61 1.56 -12.14 2.10
C HIS A 61 0.61 -11.39 1.16
N TRP A 62 -0.39 -12.09 0.63
CA TRP A 62 -1.35 -11.54 -0.31
C TRP A 62 -2.21 -10.42 0.27
N ASP A 63 -2.48 -10.47 1.57
CA ASP A 63 -3.28 -9.46 2.26
C ASP A 63 -2.56 -8.10 2.35
N VAL A 64 -1.23 -8.12 2.48
CA VAL A 64 -0.40 -6.91 2.37
C VAL A 64 -0.50 -6.31 0.97
N ARG A 65 -0.39 -7.16 -0.07
CA ARG A 65 -0.52 -6.70 -1.47
C ARG A 65 -1.89 -6.10 -1.73
N LEU A 66 -2.96 -6.77 -1.28
CA LEU A 66 -4.33 -6.31 -1.40
C LEU A 66 -4.51 -4.96 -0.73
N THR A 67 -4.02 -4.82 0.50
CA THR A 67 -4.09 -3.57 1.25
C THR A 67 -3.34 -2.45 0.53
N PHE A 68 -2.16 -2.73 0.00
CA PHE A 68 -1.39 -1.73 -0.76
C PHE A 68 -2.09 -1.30 -2.04
N ILE A 69 -2.62 -2.24 -2.83
CA ILE A 69 -3.31 -1.97 -4.09
C ILE A 69 -4.53 -1.06 -3.88
N ARG A 70 -5.34 -1.34 -2.84
CA ARG A 70 -6.52 -0.52 -2.51
C ARG A 70 -6.12 0.91 -2.17
N ASN A 71 -5.17 1.08 -1.24
CA ASN A 71 -4.70 2.41 -0.85
C ASN A 71 -4.04 3.15 -2.03
N LEU A 72 -3.25 2.46 -2.84
CA LEU A 72 -2.58 3.03 -4.00
C LEU A 72 -3.58 3.55 -5.04
N CYS A 73 -4.62 2.76 -5.31
CA CYS A 73 -5.68 3.09 -6.25
C CYS A 73 -6.53 4.27 -5.80
N GLU A 74 -6.90 4.31 -4.52
CA GLU A 74 -7.65 5.42 -3.92
C GLU A 74 -6.89 6.76 -3.99
N THR A 75 -5.56 6.70 -4.03
CA THR A 75 -4.72 7.88 -3.79
C THR A 75 -3.94 8.36 -5.00
N GLN A 76 -3.57 7.46 -5.92
CA GLN A 76 -2.84 7.81 -7.13
C GLN A 76 -3.69 7.71 -8.41
N GLY A 77 -4.88 7.09 -8.35
CA GLY A 77 -5.75 6.91 -9.53
C GLY A 77 -4.97 6.32 -10.71
N ASP A 78 -5.09 6.95 -11.89
CA ASP A 78 -4.38 6.53 -13.11
C ASP A 78 -2.85 6.48 -12.99
N GLY A 79 -2.27 7.20 -12.02
CA GLY A 79 -0.82 7.22 -11.78
C GLY A 79 -0.22 5.86 -11.43
N CYS A 80 -1.04 4.88 -11.02
CA CYS A 80 -0.59 3.51 -10.72
C CYS A 80 -1.02 2.46 -11.76
N ARG A 81 -1.69 2.86 -12.85
CA ARG A 81 -2.26 1.96 -13.86
C ARG A 81 -1.22 1.00 -14.43
N ALA A 82 -0.02 1.49 -14.76
CA ALA A 82 1.03 0.68 -15.37
C ALA A 82 1.50 -0.43 -14.41
N GLU A 83 1.72 -0.11 -13.14
CA GLU A 83 2.12 -1.06 -12.10
C GLU A 83 1.02 -2.11 -11.86
N LEU A 84 -0.24 -1.68 -11.78
CA LEU A 84 -1.39 -2.58 -11.61
C LEU A 84 -1.53 -3.58 -12.77
N VAL A 85 -1.40 -3.12 -14.02
CA VAL A 85 -1.42 -4.01 -15.20
C VAL A 85 -0.28 -5.02 -15.16
N GLN A 86 0.93 -4.61 -14.78
CA GLN A 86 2.05 -5.55 -14.64
C GLN A 86 1.83 -6.53 -13.49
N ARG A 87 1.27 -6.06 -12.37
CA ARG A 87 0.99 -6.92 -11.22
C ARG A 87 -0.05 -7.98 -11.52
N LEU A 88 -1.10 -7.64 -12.27
CA LEU A 88 -2.19 -8.54 -12.65
C LEU A 88 -1.68 -9.76 -13.46
N LYS A 89 -0.70 -9.55 -14.34
CA LYS A 89 -0.10 -10.63 -15.17
C LYS A 89 0.57 -11.73 -14.34
N LYS A 90 1.04 -11.40 -13.13
CA LYS A 90 1.79 -12.30 -12.25
C LYS A 90 1.04 -12.60 -10.94
N GLU A 91 -0.22 -12.19 -10.78
CA GLU A 91 -0.98 -12.43 -9.55
C GLU A 91 -1.73 -13.76 -9.62
N SER A 92 -1.53 -14.58 -8.60
CA SER A 92 -2.18 -15.88 -8.45
C SER A 92 -3.37 -15.81 -7.49
N GLU A 93 -3.37 -14.85 -6.57
CA GLU A 93 -4.37 -14.76 -5.52
C GLU A 93 -5.61 -14.02 -6.02
N GLU A 94 -6.73 -14.74 -6.07
CA GLU A 94 -7.98 -14.22 -6.63
C GLU A 94 -8.48 -12.93 -5.96
N PRO A 95 -8.43 -12.77 -4.62
CA PRO A 95 -8.83 -11.51 -3.98
C PRO A 95 -8.01 -10.31 -4.45
N VAL A 96 -6.72 -10.54 -4.72
CA VAL A 96 -5.81 -9.49 -5.20
C VAL A 96 -6.07 -9.19 -6.68
N ARG A 97 -6.26 -10.23 -7.51
CA ARG A 97 -6.63 -10.06 -8.92
C ARG A 97 -7.90 -9.23 -9.08
N GLN A 98 -8.94 -9.58 -8.31
CA GLN A 98 -10.21 -8.88 -8.33
C GLN A 98 -10.04 -7.40 -7.96
N ALA A 99 -9.31 -7.09 -6.88
CA ALA A 99 -9.07 -5.71 -6.48
C ALA A 99 -8.30 -4.90 -7.55
N ILE A 100 -7.32 -5.51 -8.22
CA ILE A 100 -6.62 -4.86 -9.33
C ILE A 100 -7.58 -4.57 -10.50
N GLN A 101 -8.41 -5.55 -10.87
CA GLN A 101 -9.38 -5.39 -11.95
C GLN A 101 -10.43 -4.33 -11.65
N GLU A 102 -10.95 -4.29 -10.42
CA GLU A 102 -11.87 -3.25 -9.95
C GLU A 102 -11.24 -1.87 -10.06
N CYS A 103 -9.98 -1.72 -9.62
CA CYS A 103 -9.25 -0.47 -9.75
C CYS A 103 -9.05 -0.02 -11.19
N LEU A 104 -8.66 -0.92 -12.09
CA LEU A 104 -8.52 -0.59 -13.51
C LEU A 104 -9.86 -0.22 -14.15
N ALA A 105 -10.95 -0.90 -13.80
CA ALA A 105 -12.28 -0.60 -14.30
C ALA A 105 -12.80 0.78 -13.84
N LEU A 106 -12.50 1.18 -12.60
CA LEU A 106 -12.83 2.52 -12.09
C LEU A 106 -12.09 3.62 -12.87
N MET A 107 -10.84 3.36 -13.25
CA MET A 107 -10.05 4.29 -14.06
C MET A 107 -10.61 4.42 -15.47
N ASP A 108 -10.98 3.32 -16.12
CA ASP A 108 -11.61 3.33 -17.46
C ASP A 108 -12.98 4.03 -17.45
N SER A 109 -13.69 4.01 -16.33
CA SER A 109 -14.99 4.66 -16.16
C SER A 109 -14.90 6.17 -15.91
N SER A 110 -13.70 6.69 -15.64
CA SER A 110 -13.46 8.12 -15.34
C SER A 110 -13.10 8.95 -16.59
N GLU A 111 -12.98 8.31 -17.76
CA GLU A 111 -12.67 8.96 -19.05
C GLU A 111 -13.93 9.41 -19.86
N VAL A 112 -15.11 9.48 -19.23
CA VAL A 112 -16.40 9.88 -19.88
C VAL A 112 -16.90 11.24 -19.40
#